data_AF-A0A932S524-F1
#
_entry.id   AF-A0A932S524-F1
#
_cell.length_a   1.000
_cell.length_b   1.000
_cell.length_c   1.000
_cell.angle_alpha   90.00
_cell.angle_beta   90.00
_cell.angle_gamma   90.00
#
_symmetry.space_group_name_H-M   'P 1'
#
loop_
_entity.id
_entity.type
_entity.pdbx_description
1 polymer ?
#
loop_
_entity_poly.entity_id
_entity_poly.type
_entity_poly.pdbx_seq_one_letter_code
_entity_poly.pdbx_strand_id
1 'polypeptide(L)'
;LGKFSLSPYVPQAPAQAVGEHNGKGFESKRLPVRPEPVEGRAGTSIPKHPLSGLTVMEFATFIASPWVTGLLSDLGARVIKIEPITGDLYRAMAFPKMCKTIQGKEALSLDLKDPRAQEAVQKLIAKSDVLLHNFRPGVPERLGIGWETARKIRPDIVYVYAGAYGSTGPHSHRTGFHPIAGAITGAPWQQAKTVIPPSDQPLTLDELQYYGHITRKSNETNPDPCAAMACASATMLAIYYRALTGKGQYVETSMLGGNLYANADDALSYAGKPERPSVDKDFNGLNALYRQYQTKQWWVFFACPSQSEWEAFGKATGRTDLLNDARFNTVEARRANDAALAAALEPLFATRTAREWEALLAKADVACVEVLDGDNGKFLVTQPWTKDAGIYTPTEHPSLGKYWRANAPWAFSLTPGQAGPNCYLGEHTRPILRELGYDNATVDQWVAEGIAVSHEAQPVAG
;
A
#
# COMPACT_ATOMS: atom_id res chain seq x y z
N LEU A 1 -2.95 1.00 -15.99
CA LEU A 1 -1.87 0.30 -16.72
C LEU A 1 -0.64 1.17 -16.65
N GLY A 2 0.46 0.66 -16.12
CA GLY A 2 1.71 1.43 -16.13
C GLY A 2 2.19 1.59 -17.58
N LYS A 3 2.55 2.81 -17.98
CA LYS A 3 3.14 3.04 -19.31
C LYS A 3 4.65 3.10 -19.14
N PHE A 4 5.32 2.11 -19.71
CA PHE A 4 6.77 2.09 -19.87
C PHE A 4 7.05 2.46 -21.32
N SER A 5 7.62 3.64 -21.56
CA SER A 5 7.78 4.17 -22.93
C SER A 5 8.73 3.35 -23.80
N LEU A 6 9.67 2.61 -23.18
CA LEU A 6 10.70 1.83 -23.87
C LEU A 6 10.51 0.30 -23.78
N SER A 7 9.65 -0.18 -22.88
CA SER A 7 9.42 -1.62 -22.65
C SER A 7 7.93 -1.90 -22.38
N PRO A 8 7.05 -1.75 -23.39
CA PRO A 8 5.62 -1.96 -23.21
C PRO A 8 5.32 -3.42 -22.84
N TYR A 9 4.43 -3.64 -21.87
CA TYR A 9 3.96 -4.98 -21.51
C TYR A 9 2.95 -5.50 -22.54
N VAL A 10 3.18 -6.70 -23.05
CA VAL A 10 2.27 -7.41 -23.97
C VAL A 10 2.16 -8.87 -23.52
N PRO A 11 0.95 -9.38 -23.17
CA PRO A 11 0.76 -10.80 -22.89
C PRO A 11 1.19 -11.67 -24.08
N GLN A 12 2.08 -12.63 -23.86
CA GLN A 12 2.72 -13.42 -24.94
C GLN A 12 1.99 -14.72 -25.26
N ALA A 13 1.21 -15.28 -24.31
CA ALA A 13 0.57 -16.60 -24.46
C ALA A 13 -0.64 -16.74 -23.50
N PRO A 14 -1.60 -17.65 -23.79
CA PRO A 14 -2.66 -18.01 -22.85
C PRO A 14 -2.12 -18.73 -21.61
N ALA A 15 -2.92 -18.78 -20.55
CA ALA A 15 -2.65 -19.65 -19.41
C ALA A 15 -2.64 -21.12 -19.84
N GLN A 16 -1.65 -21.88 -19.36
CA GLN A 16 -1.48 -23.30 -19.67
C GLN A 16 -2.51 -24.16 -18.93
N ALA A 17 -2.86 -25.31 -19.51
CA ALA A 17 -3.78 -26.26 -18.88
C ALA A 17 -3.08 -27.06 -17.76
N VAL A 18 -3.86 -27.46 -16.75
CA VAL A 18 -3.37 -28.35 -15.69
C VAL A 18 -2.89 -29.67 -16.31
N GLY A 19 -1.58 -29.95 -16.15
CA GLY A 19 -0.97 -31.18 -16.66
C GLY A 19 -0.47 -31.13 -18.10
N GLU A 20 -0.58 -29.99 -18.79
CA GLU A 20 -0.10 -29.80 -20.17
C GLU A 20 1.39 -30.18 -20.34
N HIS A 21 2.20 -30.00 -19.29
CA HIS A 21 3.63 -30.33 -19.29
C HIS A 21 4.00 -31.55 -18.44
N ASN A 22 3.03 -32.28 -17.88
CA ASN A 22 3.28 -33.44 -17.01
C ASN A 22 3.67 -34.73 -17.77
N GLY A 23 4.14 -34.62 -19.01
CA GLY A 23 4.52 -35.77 -19.85
C GLY A 23 5.73 -36.57 -19.33
N LYS A 24 5.95 -37.76 -19.93
CA LYS A 24 7.13 -38.60 -19.65
C LYS A 24 8.41 -37.82 -19.96
N GLY A 25 9.10 -37.35 -18.92
CA GLY A 25 10.24 -36.44 -19.03
C GLY A 25 10.22 -35.30 -18.01
N PHE A 26 9.16 -35.18 -17.19
CA PHE A 26 9.18 -34.36 -15.98
C PHE A 26 10.09 -34.99 -14.92
N GLU A 27 11.38 -35.10 -15.21
CA GLU A 27 12.36 -35.01 -14.15
C GLU A 27 12.13 -33.63 -13.55
N SER A 28 11.70 -33.57 -12.28
CA SER A 28 11.87 -32.34 -11.51
C SER A 28 13.37 -32.11 -11.38
N LYS A 29 14.01 -31.62 -12.45
CA LYS A 29 15.25 -30.88 -12.30
C LYS A 29 14.84 -29.75 -11.38
N ARG A 30 15.17 -29.90 -10.09
CA ARG A 30 15.06 -28.82 -9.12
C ARG A 30 15.57 -27.60 -9.88
N LEU A 31 14.72 -26.58 -10.01
CA LEU A 31 15.21 -25.27 -10.45
C LEU A 31 16.49 -25.05 -9.64
N PRO A 32 17.64 -24.77 -10.29
CA PRO A 32 18.88 -24.58 -9.57
C PRO A 32 18.58 -23.64 -8.40
N VAL A 33 18.86 -24.12 -7.18
CA VAL A 33 18.33 -23.57 -5.92
C VAL A 33 18.71 -22.10 -5.71
N ARG A 34 19.63 -21.58 -6.52
CA ARG A 34 19.84 -20.17 -6.75
C ARG A 34 20.19 -20.00 -8.22
N PRO A 35 19.77 -18.91 -8.91
CA PRO A 35 20.58 -18.44 -10.02
C PRO A 35 22.04 -18.35 -9.54
N GLU A 36 22.99 -18.87 -10.32
CA GLU A 36 24.41 -18.59 -10.12
C GLU A 36 24.52 -17.10 -9.78
N PRO A 37 25.22 -16.73 -8.68
CA PRO A 37 25.49 -15.33 -8.42
C PRO A 37 26.00 -14.74 -9.73
N VAL A 38 25.26 -13.80 -10.32
CA VAL A 38 25.87 -12.93 -11.31
C VAL A 38 27.06 -12.37 -10.58
N GLU A 39 28.28 -12.69 -11.02
CA GLU A 39 29.48 -12.14 -10.41
C GLU A 39 29.23 -10.64 -10.32
N GLY A 40 29.04 -10.15 -9.08
CA GLY A 40 28.98 -8.73 -8.85
C GLY A 40 30.23 -8.16 -9.49
N ARG A 41 30.13 -7.03 -10.18
CA ARG A 41 31.30 -6.36 -10.75
C ARG A 41 32.43 -6.43 -9.72
N ALA A 42 33.48 -7.21 -10.03
CA ALA A 42 34.50 -7.54 -9.05
C ALA A 42 35.02 -6.25 -8.41
N GLY A 43 34.94 -6.15 -7.07
CA GLY A 43 35.42 -4.99 -6.32
C GLY A 43 34.39 -4.01 -5.74
N THR A 44 33.08 -4.25 -5.82
CA THR A 44 32.10 -3.38 -5.13
C THR A 44 31.75 -3.90 -3.74
N SER A 45 32.00 -3.10 -2.70
CA SER A 45 31.52 -3.38 -1.34
C SER A 45 29.99 -3.46 -1.29
N ILE A 46 29.45 -4.36 -0.48
CA ILE A 46 28.01 -4.45 -0.24
C ILE A 46 27.53 -3.09 0.33
N PRO A 47 26.51 -2.45 -0.26
CA PRO A 47 26.00 -1.18 0.25
C PRO A 47 25.33 -1.37 1.61
N LYS A 48 25.27 -0.29 2.41
CA LYS A 48 24.66 -0.34 3.75
C LYS A 48 23.15 -0.68 3.69
N HIS A 49 22.46 -0.13 2.70
CA HIS A 49 21.02 -0.31 2.46
C HIS A 49 20.75 -0.54 0.96
N PRO A 50 19.60 -1.12 0.57
CA PRO A 50 19.33 -1.49 -0.83
C PRO A 50 19.42 -0.34 -1.84
N LEU A 51 19.04 0.88 -1.42
CA LEU A 51 19.03 2.08 -2.26
C LEU A 51 20.05 3.13 -1.80
N SER A 52 21.09 2.72 -1.05
CA SER A 52 22.17 3.64 -0.64
C SER A 52 22.79 4.33 -1.85
N GLY A 53 22.98 5.65 -1.73
CA GLY A 53 23.57 6.47 -2.78
C GLY A 53 22.56 7.03 -3.80
N LEU A 54 21.29 6.61 -3.76
CA LEU A 54 20.24 7.20 -4.59
C LEU A 54 19.64 8.44 -3.94
N THR A 55 19.46 9.50 -4.74
CA THR A 55 18.74 10.71 -4.36
C THR A 55 17.40 10.79 -5.09
N VAL A 56 16.31 10.99 -4.34
CA VAL A 56 14.94 11.06 -4.85
C VAL A 56 14.34 12.42 -4.53
N MET A 57 13.86 13.13 -5.56
CA MET A 57 13.05 14.33 -5.41
C MET A 57 11.58 13.98 -5.45
N GLU A 58 10.84 14.43 -4.43
CA GLU A 58 9.40 14.23 -4.33
C GLU A 58 8.65 15.56 -4.44
N PHE A 59 7.80 15.66 -5.46
CA PHE A 59 6.79 16.70 -5.63
C PHE A 59 5.40 16.09 -5.52
N ALA A 60 5.07 15.56 -4.34
CA ALA A 60 3.84 14.82 -4.13
C ALA A 60 3.08 15.32 -2.90
N THR A 61 1.76 15.20 -2.98
CA THR A 61 0.83 15.59 -1.92
C THR A 61 -0.03 14.42 -1.46
N PHE A 62 -0.57 14.51 -0.24
CA PHE A 62 -1.42 13.49 0.37
C PHE A 62 -0.70 12.18 0.69
N ILE A 63 -1.19 11.04 0.19
CA ILE A 63 -0.86 9.72 0.74
C ILE A 63 -0.12 8.84 -0.26
N ALA A 64 -0.74 8.49 -1.40
CA ALA A 64 -0.20 7.44 -2.29
C ALA A 64 1.26 7.67 -2.67
N SER A 65 1.54 8.79 -3.33
CA SER A 65 2.88 9.11 -3.84
C SER A 65 3.89 9.48 -2.76
N PRO A 66 3.54 10.27 -1.72
CA PRO A 66 4.43 10.45 -0.58
C PRO A 66 4.74 9.14 0.17
N TRP A 67 3.85 8.15 0.18
CA TRP A 67 4.16 6.87 0.80
C TRP A 67 5.16 6.05 -0.02
N VAL A 68 5.14 6.15 -1.36
CA VAL A 68 6.14 5.53 -2.25
C VAL A 68 7.55 5.93 -1.84
N THR A 69 7.79 7.23 -1.72
CA THR A 69 9.12 7.75 -1.38
C THR A 69 9.46 7.50 0.09
N GLY A 70 8.47 7.42 0.99
CA GLY A 70 8.67 6.92 2.35
C GLY A 70 9.21 5.48 2.37
N LEU A 71 8.71 4.62 1.49
CA LEU A 71 9.23 3.25 1.31
C LEU A 71 10.64 3.24 0.71
N LEU A 72 10.96 4.14 -0.24
CA LEU A 72 12.32 4.27 -0.78
C LEU A 72 13.31 4.79 0.27
N SER A 73 12.89 5.72 1.13
CA SER A 73 13.69 6.16 2.28
C SER A 73 13.93 5.02 3.28
N ASP A 74 12.90 4.19 3.53
CA ASP A 74 13.07 3.01 4.38
C ASP A 74 14.08 2.00 3.80
N LEU A 75 14.32 2.03 2.48
CA LEU A 75 15.35 1.26 1.77
C LEU A 75 16.69 2.02 1.65
N GLY A 76 16.83 3.17 2.29
CA GLY A 76 18.07 3.94 2.39
C GLY A 76 18.34 4.93 1.25
N ALA A 77 17.34 5.26 0.43
CA ALA A 77 17.45 6.39 -0.49
C ALA A 77 17.41 7.72 0.27
N ARG A 78 18.17 8.73 -0.18
CA ARG A 78 18.01 10.11 0.29
C ARG A 78 16.80 10.71 -0.39
N VAL A 79 15.74 10.99 0.38
CA VAL A 79 14.49 11.54 -0.17
C VAL A 79 14.35 12.99 0.25
N ILE A 80 14.28 13.88 -0.74
CA ILE A 80 14.01 15.31 -0.55
C ILE A 80 12.57 15.56 -0.96
N LYS A 81 11.72 15.89 0.01
CA LYS A 81 10.33 16.31 -0.22
C LYS A 81 10.29 17.81 -0.44
N ILE A 82 9.86 18.21 -1.63
CA ILE A 82 9.67 19.60 -2.01
C ILE A 82 8.22 19.98 -1.75
N GLU A 83 8.01 20.95 -0.87
CA GLU A 83 6.69 21.39 -0.44
C GLU A 83 6.49 22.87 -0.74
N PRO A 84 5.25 23.33 -0.97
CA PRO A 84 4.97 24.76 -0.95
C PRO A 84 5.30 25.34 0.42
N ILE A 85 5.45 26.66 0.51
CA ILE A 85 5.68 27.40 1.77
C ILE A 85 4.57 27.17 2.82
N THR A 86 3.39 26.73 2.41
CA THR A 86 2.28 26.35 3.29
C THR A 86 2.35 24.90 3.76
N GLY A 87 3.29 24.10 3.24
CA GLY A 87 3.36 22.65 3.41
C GLY A 87 2.35 21.86 2.58
N ASP A 88 2.56 20.54 2.49
CA ASP A 88 1.54 19.60 2.01
C ASP A 88 0.26 19.75 2.86
N LEU A 89 -0.93 19.83 2.24
CA LEU A 89 -2.21 19.95 2.94
C LEU A 89 -2.45 18.80 3.92
N TYR A 90 -1.91 17.61 3.61
CA TYR A 90 -1.97 16.47 4.51
C TYR A 90 -1.26 16.73 5.84
N ARG A 91 -0.36 17.74 5.89
CA ARG A 91 0.29 18.14 7.13
C ARG A 91 -0.74 18.58 8.19
N ALA A 92 -1.67 19.45 7.79
CA ALA A 92 -2.68 20.00 8.71
C ALA A 92 -3.87 19.04 8.94
N MET A 93 -4.23 18.24 7.94
CA MET A 93 -5.46 17.45 7.98
C MET A 93 -5.38 16.19 8.85
N ALA A 94 -4.18 15.67 9.10
CA ALA A 94 -4.04 14.28 9.51
C ALA A 94 -2.87 14.02 10.46
N PHE A 95 -2.51 14.98 11.32
CA PHE A 95 -1.56 14.70 12.40
C PHE A 95 -2.17 13.71 13.42
N PRO A 96 -1.50 12.59 13.78
CA PRO A 96 -0.16 12.12 13.38
C PRO A 96 -0.14 11.11 12.20
N LYS A 97 -1.27 10.76 11.59
CA LYS A 97 -1.38 9.81 10.44
C LYS A 97 -0.47 10.16 9.26
N MET A 98 -0.13 11.44 9.10
CA MET A 98 0.88 11.94 8.16
C MET A 98 2.27 11.33 8.32
N CYS A 99 2.58 10.67 9.44
CA CYS A 99 3.95 10.28 9.74
C CYS A 99 4.52 9.39 8.62
N LYS A 100 3.70 8.51 8.05
CA LYS A 100 4.11 7.63 6.95
C LYS A 100 4.46 8.35 5.64
N THR A 101 4.03 9.60 5.48
CA THR A 101 4.22 10.39 4.25
C THR A 101 5.40 11.36 4.36
N ILE A 102 6.04 11.48 5.52
CA ILE A 102 7.21 12.35 5.74
C ILE A 102 8.37 11.63 6.46
N GLN A 103 8.20 10.36 6.82
CA GLN A 103 9.22 9.53 7.47
C GLN A 103 10.52 9.42 6.65
N GLY A 104 11.66 9.61 7.32
CA GLY A 104 13.00 9.49 6.77
C GLY A 104 13.32 10.47 5.63
N LYS A 105 12.54 11.55 5.47
CA LYS A 105 12.72 12.52 4.39
C LYS A 105 13.34 13.81 4.90
N GLU A 106 14.04 14.48 4.00
CA GLU A 106 14.45 15.86 4.16
C GLU A 106 13.36 16.78 3.57
N ALA A 107 12.89 17.75 4.35
CA ALA A 107 11.86 18.70 3.90
C ALA A 107 12.48 20.01 3.40
N LEU A 108 12.30 20.30 2.11
CA LEU A 108 12.65 21.55 1.46
C LEU A 108 11.36 22.29 1.10
N SER A 109 11.18 23.51 1.61
CA SER A 109 9.96 24.28 1.36
C SER A 109 10.26 25.53 0.55
N LEU A 110 9.65 25.61 -0.64
CA LEU A 110 9.88 26.66 -1.65
C LEU A 110 8.58 27.08 -2.35
N ASP A 111 8.47 28.36 -2.71
CA ASP A 111 7.44 28.85 -3.64
C ASP A 111 7.92 28.69 -5.08
N LEU A 112 7.51 27.61 -5.73
CA LEU A 112 7.87 27.30 -7.11
C LEU A 112 7.21 28.22 -8.16
N LYS A 113 6.47 29.25 -7.75
CA LYS A 113 6.07 30.34 -8.65
C LYS A 113 7.19 31.37 -8.85
N ASP A 114 8.13 31.46 -7.92
CA ASP A 114 9.30 32.33 -8.04
C ASP A 114 10.36 31.65 -8.93
N PRO A 115 10.85 32.30 -10.01
CA PRO A 115 11.90 31.75 -10.87
C PRO A 115 13.19 31.35 -10.14
N ARG A 116 13.53 32.01 -9.03
CA ARG A 116 14.72 31.70 -8.22
C ARG A 116 14.59 30.34 -7.54
N ALA A 117 13.40 30.04 -7.01
CA ALA A 117 13.09 28.73 -6.45
C ALA A 117 13.10 27.64 -7.54
N GLN A 118 12.59 27.94 -8.73
CA GLN A 118 12.67 27.03 -9.88
C GLN A 118 14.12 26.73 -10.28
N GLU A 119 15.01 27.73 -10.27
CA GLU A 119 16.45 27.53 -10.53
C GLU A 119 17.08 26.59 -9.50
N ALA A 120 16.79 26.77 -8.21
CA ALA A 120 17.26 25.86 -7.16
C ALA A 120 16.76 24.42 -7.39
N VAL A 121 15.49 24.25 -7.77
CA VAL A 121 14.94 22.93 -8.11
C VAL A 121 15.65 22.32 -9.32
N GLN A 122 15.95 23.09 -10.36
CA GLN A 122 16.69 22.60 -11.53
C GLN A 122 18.12 22.15 -11.17
N LYS A 123 18.82 22.89 -10.30
CA LYS A 123 20.11 22.45 -9.75
C LYS A 123 19.99 21.14 -8.97
N LEU A 124 18.88 20.95 -8.25
CA LEU A 124 18.62 19.72 -7.52
C LEU A 124 18.28 18.55 -8.44
N ILE A 125 17.55 18.78 -9.55
CA ILE A 125 17.30 17.76 -10.59
C ILE A 125 18.61 17.21 -11.14
N ALA A 126 19.59 18.09 -11.39
CA ALA A 126 20.92 17.67 -11.88
C ALA A 126 21.62 16.68 -10.93
N LYS A 127 21.30 16.74 -9.62
CA LYS A 127 21.90 15.91 -8.57
C LYS A 127 21.02 14.72 -8.14
N SER A 128 19.86 14.51 -8.75
CA SER A 128 18.87 13.52 -8.27
C SER A 128 18.64 12.40 -9.26
N ASP A 129 18.56 11.16 -8.78
CA ASP A 129 18.36 9.98 -9.63
C ASP A 129 16.91 9.75 -10.03
N VAL A 130 15.98 10.15 -9.17
CA VAL A 130 14.54 9.98 -9.35
C VAL A 130 13.82 11.31 -9.12
N LEU A 131 12.87 11.66 -9.98
CA LEU A 131 11.89 12.70 -9.75
C LEU A 131 10.50 12.07 -9.74
N LEU A 132 9.76 12.21 -8.65
CA LEU A 132 8.43 11.64 -8.48
C LEU A 132 7.39 12.73 -8.18
N HIS A 133 6.27 12.74 -8.90
CA HIS A 133 5.16 13.65 -8.64
C HIS A 133 3.78 13.04 -8.89
N ASN A 134 2.75 13.64 -8.30
CA ASN A 134 1.34 13.27 -8.54
C ASN A 134 0.48 14.43 -9.07
N PHE A 135 1.10 15.52 -9.51
CA PHE A 135 0.39 16.65 -10.12
C PHE A 135 -0.30 16.27 -11.43
N ARG A 136 -1.43 16.96 -11.69
CA ARG A 136 -2.17 16.81 -12.95
C ARG A 136 -1.33 17.25 -14.15
N PRO A 137 -1.58 16.70 -15.35
CA PRO A 137 -0.91 17.14 -16.58
C PRO A 137 -0.97 18.67 -16.77
N GLY A 138 0.14 19.27 -17.22
CA GLY A 138 0.30 20.71 -17.41
C GLY A 138 0.86 21.46 -16.19
N VAL A 139 0.69 20.92 -14.97
CA VAL A 139 1.26 21.52 -13.76
C VAL A 139 2.79 21.35 -13.68
N PRO A 140 3.37 20.15 -13.88
CA PRO A 140 4.82 19.96 -13.87
C PRO A 140 5.55 20.87 -14.85
N GLU A 141 4.99 21.06 -16.05
CA GLU A 141 5.57 21.90 -17.11
C GLU A 141 5.60 23.37 -16.68
N ARG A 142 4.51 23.88 -16.09
CA ARG A 142 4.45 25.26 -15.58
C ARG A 142 5.39 25.51 -14.41
N LEU A 143 5.69 24.49 -13.61
CA LEU A 143 6.63 24.56 -12.48
C LEU A 143 8.08 24.30 -12.91
N GLY A 144 8.35 24.06 -14.19
CA GLY A 144 9.71 23.81 -14.70
C GLY A 144 10.26 22.42 -14.33
N ILE A 145 9.41 21.49 -13.89
CA ILE A 145 9.79 20.13 -13.47
C ILE A 145 9.24 19.06 -14.41
N GLY A 146 8.67 19.42 -15.56
CA GLY A 146 8.13 18.46 -16.53
C GLY A 146 9.21 17.54 -17.12
N TRP A 147 8.77 16.41 -17.67
CA TRP A 147 9.65 15.35 -18.20
C TRP A 147 10.72 15.88 -19.16
N GLU A 148 10.33 16.71 -20.14
CA GLU A 148 11.27 17.24 -21.13
C GLU A 148 12.33 18.15 -20.52
N THR A 149 11.97 18.94 -19.50
CA THR A 149 12.92 19.77 -18.76
C THR A 149 13.85 18.90 -17.92
N ALA A 150 13.30 17.95 -17.16
CA ALA A 150 14.07 17.07 -16.30
C ALA A 150 15.09 16.24 -17.10
N ARG A 151 14.68 15.65 -18.23
CA ARG A 151 15.57 14.87 -19.12
C ARG A 151 16.67 15.72 -19.75
N LYS A 152 16.41 16.98 -20.09
CA LYS A 152 17.45 17.89 -20.62
C LYS A 152 18.54 18.17 -19.58
N ILE A 153 18.15 18.32 -18.31
CA ILE A 153 19.06 18.59 -17.20
C ILE A 153 19.83 17.33 -16.81
N ARG A 154 19.13 16.19 -16.71
CA ARG A 154 19.69 14.89 -16.34
C ARG A 154 19.18 13.80 -17.29
N PRO A 155 19.92 13.48 -18.36
CA PRO A 155 19.48 12.55 -19.41
C PRO A 155 19.16 11.13 -18.92
N ASP A 156 19.72 10.71 -17.79
CA ASP A 156 19.53 9.40 -17.20
C ASP A 156 18.54 9.39 -16.02
N ILE A 157 17.76 10.46 -15.80
CA ILE A 157 16.79 10.55 -14.71
C ILE A 157 15.64 9.54 -14.85
N VAL A 158 15.24 8.93 -13.73
CA VAL A 158 13.98 8.18 -13.62
C VAL A 158 12.88 9.16 -13.26
N TYR A 159 11.96 9.40 -14.19
CA TYR A 159 10.85 10.33 -13.99
C TYR A 159 9.56 9.56 -13.74
N VAL A 160 8.92 9.79 -12.59
CA VAL A 160 7.76 9.03 -12.15
C VAL A 160 6.55 9.95 -11.99
N TYR A 161 5.53 9.70 -12.82
CA TYR A 161 4.21 10.29 -12.66
C TYR A 161 3.24 9.27 -12.05
N ALA A 162 2.61 9.64 -10.94
CA ALA A 162 1.68 8.80 -10.19
C ALA A 162 0.35 9.52 -9.94
N GLY A 163 -0.46 9.66 -11.00
CA GLY A 163 -1.76 10.33 -10.94
C GLY A 163 -2.91 9.40 -10.51
N ALA A 164 -4.13 9.93 -10.41
CA ALA A 164 -5.29 9.12 -10.08
C ALA A 164 -5.79 8.29 -11.27
N TYR A 165 -5.94 8.93 -12.43
CA TYR A 165 -6.53 8.35 -13.65
C TYR A 165 -5.50 8.07 -14.77
N GLY A 166 -4.28 8.59 -14.66
CA GLY A 166 -3.27 8.57 -15.72
C GLY A 166 -3.09 9.94 -16.40
N SER A 167 -2.21 10.01 -17.39
CA SER A 167 -1.80 11.26 -18.05
C SER A 167 -2.62 11.58 -19.30
N THR A 168 -3.31 10.57 -19.85
CA THR A 168 -4.03 10.65 -21.12
C THR A 168 -5.50 10.27 -20.98
N GLY A 169 -6.30 10.65 -21.98
CA GLY A 169 -7.72 10.29 -22.07
C GLY A 169 -8.63 11.28 -21.36
N PRO A 170 -9.95 11.12 -21.47
CA PRO A 170 -10.94 12.12 -21.04
C PRO A 170 -10.98 12.35 -19.52
N HIS A 171 -10.32 11.50 -18.74
CA HIS A 171 -10.30 11.59 -17.27
C HIS A 171 -8.97 12.07 -16.70
N SER A 172 -7.96 12.39 -17.52
CA SER A 172 -6.61 12.77 -17.05
C SER A 172 -6.57 14.01 -16.16
N HIS A 173 -7.54 14.92 -16.32
CA HIS A 173 -7.66 16.14 -15.51
C HIS A 173 -8.65 16.03 -14.33
N ARG A 174 -9.27 14.86 -14.10
CA ARG A 174 -10.19 14.66 -12.97
C ARG A 174 -9.43 14.63 -11.65
N THR A 175 -10.04 15.22 -10.62
CA THR A 175 -9.57 15.12 -9.24
C THR A 175 -9.66 13.67 -8.75
N GLY A 176 -8.62 13.20 -8.06
CA GLY A 176 -8.59 11.90 -7.42
C GLY A 176 -8.29 12.03 -5.92
N PHE A 177 -9.00 11.28 -5.10
CA PHE A 177 -8.78 11.08 -3.68
C PHE A 177 -8.95 9.60 -3.37
N HIS A 178 -8.48 9.17 -2.20
CA HIS A 178 -8.53 7.80 -1.71
C HIS A 178 -9.77 6.99 -2.16
N PRO A 179 -11.03 7.39 -1.87
CA PRO A 179 -12.20 6.56 -2.17
C PRO A 179 -12.54 6.43 -3.67
N ILE A 180 -11.96 7.26 -4.53
CA ILE A 180 -12.41 7.40 -5.92
C ILE A 180 -12.13 6.15 -6.75
N ALA A 181 -10.95 5.55 -6.59
CA ALA A 181 -10.60 4.35 -7.37
C ALA A 181 -11.47 3.15 -6.97
N GLY A 182 -11.75 2.94 -5.67
CA GLY A 182 -12.67 1.89 -5.24
C GLY A 182 -14.10 2.12 -5.70
N ALA A 183 -14.59 3.36 -5.60
CA ALA A 183 -15.95 3.72 -6.01
C ALA A 183 -16.18 3.50 -7.51
N ILE A 184 -15.27 3.96 -8.37
CA ILE A 184 -15.44 3.83 -9.83
C ILE A 184 -15.30 2.38 -10.32
N THR A 185 -14.59 1.53 -9.58
CA THR A 185 -14.48 0.09 -9.89
C THR A 185 -15.57 -0.75 -9.21
N GLY A 186 -16.50 -0.12 -8.50
CA GLY A 186 -17.63 -0.80 -7.85
C GLY A 186 -17.26 -1.61 -6.61
N ALA A 187 -16.08 -1.40 -6.01
CA ALA A 187 -15.64 -2.14 -4.84
C ALA A 187 -16.62 -2.04 -3.64
N PRO A 188 -17.17 -0.85 -3.31
CA PRO A 188 -18.15 -0.73 -2.21
C PRO A 188 -19.42 -1.51 -2.50
N TRP A 189 -19.88 -1.45 -3.76
CA TRP A 189 -21.09 -2.15 -4.19
C TRP A 189 -20.90 -3.66 -4.05
N GLN A 190 -19.77 -4.20 -4.51
CA GLN A 190 -19.51 -5.65 -4.40
C GLN A 190 -19.52 -6.15 -2.95
N GLN A 191 -19.03 -5.35 -2.00
CA GLN A 191 -18.99 -5.74 -0.59
C GLN A 191 -20.33 -5.57 0.13
N ALA A 192 -21.18 -4.64 -0.31
CA ALA A 192 -22.39 -4.23 0.44
C ALA A 192 -23.71 -4.44 -0.30
N LYS A 193 -23.72 -4.96 -1.54
CA LYS A 193 -24.95 -5.15 -2.33
C LYS A 193 -26.00 -6.05 -1.67
N THR A 194 -25.61 -6.90 -0.70
CA THR A 194 -26.54 -7.78 0.04
C THR A 194 -27.35 -7.03 1.09
N VAL A 195 -26.97 -5.80 1.43
CA VAL A 195 -27.73 -4.95 2.37
C VAL A 195 -28.27 -3.69 1.73
N ILE A 196 -27.68 -3.21 0.63
CA ILE A 196 -28.15 -1.99 -0.03
C ILE A 196 -29.43 -2.31 -0.84
N PRO A 197 -30.55 -1.61 -0.58
CA PRO A 197 -31.80 -1.84 -1.30
C PRO A 197 -31.71 -1.41 -2.77
N PRO A 198 -32.62 -1.91 -3.63
CA PRO A 198 -32.72 -1.50 -5.04
C PRO A 198 -32.83 0.03 -5.20
N SER A 199 -32.22 0.56 -6.25
CA SER A 199 -32.05 2.02 -6.45
C SER A 199 -33.33 2.81 -6.71
N ASP A 200 -34.45 2.14 -6.94
CA ASP A 200 -35.75 2.73 -7.26
C ASP A 200 -36.64 2.94 -6.03
N GLN A 201 -36.21 2.52 -4.83
CA GLN A 201 -36.95 2.72 -3.59
C GLN A 201 -36.50 3.98 -2.84
N PRO A 202 -37.43 4.87 -2.46
CA PRO A 202 -37.09 6.02 -1.62
C PRO A 202 -36.66 5.52 -0.24
N LEU A 203 -35.50 5.97 0.21
CA LEU A 203 -34.95 5.62 1.51
C LEU A 203 -35.32 6.68 2.55
N THR A 204 -35.62 6.22 3.76
CA THR A 204 -35.69 7.07 4.94
C THR A 204 -34.32 7.65 5.27
N LEU A 205 -34.30 8.70 6.12
CA LEU A 205 -33.03 9.29 6.55
C LEU A 205 -32.15 8.30 7.32
N ASP A 206 -32.75 7.44 8.14
CA ASP A 206 -32.04 6.43 8.92
C ASP A 206 -31.40 5.37 8.02
N GLU A 207 -32.13 4.93 6.99
CA GLU A 207 -31.61 4.03 5.95
C GLU A 207 -30.46 4.66 5.16
N LEU A 208 -30.59 5.94 4.76
CA LEU A 208 -29.52 6.66 4.09
C LEU A 208 -28.26 6.75 4.96
N GLN A 209 -28.41 7.02 6.26
CA GLN A 209 -27.29 7.06 7.19
C GLN A 209 -26.65 5.68 7.37
N TYR A 210 -27.47 4.64 7.52
CA TYR A 210 -27.02 3.27 7.68
C TYR A 210 -26.24 2.79 6.44
N TYR A 211 -26.83 2.88 5.25
CA TYR A 211 -26.18 2.46 4.00
C TYR A 211 -25.00 3.36 3.63
N GLY A 212 -25.07 4.67 3.93
CA GLY A 212 -23.95 5.60 3.76
C GLY A 212 -22.73 5.19 4.59
N HIS A 213 -22.93 4.74 5.83
CA HIS A 213 -21.85 4.25 6.69
C HIS A 213 -21.25 2.95 6.20
N ILE A 214 -22.10 2.00 5.80
CA ILE A 214 -21.68 0.72 5.23
C ILE A 214 -20.87 0.94 3.95
N THR A 215 -21.43 1.65 2.96
CA THR A 215 -20.75 1.92 1.68
C THR A 215 -19.43 2.65 1.86
N ARG A 216 -19.34 3.60 2.80
CA ARG A 216 -18.08 4.26 3.14
C ARG A 216 -17.04 3.26 3.64
N LYS A 217 -17.41 2.41 4.61
CA LYS A 217 -16.52 1.39 5.20
C LYS A 217 -16.12 0.32 4.18
N SER A 218 -17.05 -0.10 3.33
CA SER A 218 -16.81 -1.05 2.23
C SER A 218 -15.91 -0.47 1.13
N ASN A 219 -15.81 0.86 1.02
CA ASN A 219 -14.88 1.52 0.10
C ASN A 219 -13.46 1.67 0.67
N GLU A 220 -13.23 1.22 1.90
CA GLU A 220 -11.90 1.25 2.53
C GLU A 220 -10.98 0.15 1.97
N THR A 221 -11.20 -0.27 0.71
CA THR A 221 -10.27 -1.06 -0.13
C THR A 221 -9.02 -0.26 -0.47
N ASN A 222 -8.33 0.27 0.53
CA ASN A 222 -7.00 0.88 0.54
C ASN A 222 -6.47 1.43 -0.81
N PRO A 223 -7.12 2.41 -1.49
CA PRO A 223 -6.67 2.76 -2.81
C PRO A 223 -5.34 3.49 -2.87
N ASP A 224 -5.05 4.35 -1.89
CA ASP A 224 -3.72 4.96 -1.79
C ASP A 224 -2.63 3.91 -1.50
N PRO A 225 -2.80 2.97 -0.55
CA PRO A 225 -1.82 1.91 -0.37
C PRO A 225 -1.55 1.03 -1.59
N CYS A 226 -2.61 0.56 -2.27
CA CYS A 226 -2.46 -0.24 -3.50
C CYS A 226 -1.70 0.54 -4.58
N ALA A 227 -2.03 1.82 -4.75
CA ALA A 227 -1.34 2.71 -5.68
C ALA A 227 0.13 2.91 -5.32
N ALA A 228 0.45 3.07 -4.03
CA ALA A 228 1.81 3.25 -3.56
C ALA A 228 2.66 2.00 -3.83
N MET A 229 2.15 0.81 -3.53
CA MET A 229 2.88 -0.44 -3.78
C MET A 229 3.15 -0.66 -5.28
N ALA A 230 2.16 -0.39 -6.13
CA ALA A 230 2.32 -0.45 -7.58
C ALA A 230 3.36 0.58 -8.08
N CYS A 231 3.32 1.81 -7.56
CA CYS A 231 4.24 2.88 -7.94
C CYS A 231 5.67 2.64 -7.43
N ALA A 232 5.85 2.15 -6.21
CA ALA A 232 7.15 1.76 -5.67
C ALA A 232 7.79 0.66 -6.53
N SER A 233 7.00 -0.35 -6.89
CA SER A 233 7.45 -1.43 -7.79
C SER A 233 7.91 -0.90 -9.14
N ALA A 234 7.10 -0.04 -9.79
CA ALA A 234 7.45 0.57 -11.07
C ALA A 234 8.71 1.46 -10.97
N THR A 235 8.86 2.19 -9.87
CA THR A 235 10.04 3.04 -9.61
C THR A 235 11.30 2.20 -9.45
N MET A 236 11.25 1.13 -8.65
CA MET A 236 12.38 0.21 -8.47
C MET A 236 12.78 -0.49 -9.78
N LEU A 237 11.82 -0.89 -10.61
CA LEU A 237 12.09 -1.46 -11.94
C LEU A 237 12.77 -0.45 -12.87
N ALA A 238 12.40 0.84 -12.80
CA ALA A 238 13.05 1.86 -13.59
C ALA A 238 14.45 2.23 -13.09
N ILE A 239 14.68 2.20 -11.77
CA ILE A 239 16.02 2.29 -11.18
C ILE A 239 16.89 1.12 -11.65
N TYR A 240 16.34 -0.10 -11.64
CA TYR A 240 17.03 -1.28 -12.14
C TYR A 240 17.36 -1.18 -13.64
N TYR A 241 16.41 -0.73 -14.47
CA TYR A 241 16.65 -0.44 -15.89
C TYR A 241 17.80 0.55 -16.08
N ARG A 242 17.83 1.64 -15.30
CA ARG A 242 18.92 2.61 -15.33
C ARG A 242 20.25 1.99 -14.92
N ALA A 243 20.27 1.16 -13.88
CA ALA A 243 21.49 0.47 -13.44
C ALA A 243 22.06 -0.47 -14.53
N LEU A 244 21.19 -1.13 -15.29
CA LEU A 244 21.60 -2.01 -16.39
C LEU A 244 22.06 -1.25 -17.64
N THR A 245 21.41 -0.14 -17.97
CA THR A 245 21.55 0.51 -19.29
C THR A 245 22.28 1.85 -19.27
N GLY A 246 22.43 2.45 -18.09
CA GLY A 246 22.86 3.84 -17.93
C GLY A 246 21.82 4.87 -18.40
N LYS A 247 20.59 4.46 -18.72
CA LYS A 247 19.54 5.33 -19.27
C LYS A 247 18.35 5.46 -18.31
N GLY A 248 17.86 6.69 -18.19
CA GLY A 248 16.62 7.00 -17.50
C GLY A 248 15.40 6.76 -18.38
N GLN A 249 14.22 6.88 -17.79
CA GLN A 249 12.96 6.78 -18.53
C GLN A 249 11.80 7.47 -17.80
N TYR A 250 10.74 7.72 -18.57
CA TYR A 250 9.44 8.14 -18.05
C TYR A 250 8.64 6.91 -17.63
N VAL A 251 8.16 6.93 -16.39
CA VAL A 251 7.31 5.92 -15.79
C VAL A 251 5.99 6.59 -15.41
N GLU A 252 4.89 6.03 -15.90
CA GLU A 252 3.55 6.41 -15.46
C GLU A 252 2.89 5.23 -14.76
N THR A 253 2.26 5.51 -13.63
CA THR A 253 1.27 4.64 -13.00
C THR A 253 0.05 5.45 -12.59
N SER A 254 -1.04 4.76 -12.24
CA SER A 254 -2.25 5.43 -11.76
C SER A 254 -2.86 4.71 -10.57
N MET A 255 -3.51 5.48 -9.69
CA MET A 255 -4.26 4.94 -8.56
C MET A 255 -5.29 3.91 -9.02
N LEU A 256 -6.04 4.23 -10.08
CA LEU A 256 -7.02 3.32 -10.67
C LEU A 256 -6.35 2.04 -11.17
N GLY A 257 -5.21 2.15 -11.88
CA GLY A 257 -4.48 1.00 -12.40
C GLY A 257 -3.92 0.10 -11.30
N GLY A 258 -3.31 0.70 -10.27
CA GLY A 258 -2.79 -0.04 -9.12
C GLY A 258 -3.88 -0.77 -8.34
N ASN A 259 -5.05 -0.16 -8.20
CA ASN A 259 -6.19 -0.78 -7.53
C ASN A 259 -6.82 -1.92 -8.33
N LEU A 260 -7.03 -1.72 -9.62
CA LEU A 260 -7.53 -2.78 -10.50
C LEU A 260 -6.59 -3.98 -10.52
N TYR A 261 -5.28 -3.74 -10.50
CA TYR A 261 -4.30 -4.82 -10.46
C TYR A 261 -4.26 -5.53 -9.11
N ALA A 262 -4.28 -4.78 -8.00
CA ALA A 262 -4.31 -5.36 -6.66
C ALA A 262 -5.58 -6.16 -6.35
N ASN A 263 -6.68 -5.90 -7.09
CA ASN A 263 -7.96 -6.60 -6.97
C ASN A 263 -8.30 -7.37 -8.27
N ALA A 264 -7.28 -7.85 -9.00
CA ALA A 264 -7.45 -8.40 -10.34
C ALA A 264 -8.17 -9.76 -10.38
N ASP A 265 -8.30 -10.46 -9.25
CA ASP A 265 -8.94 -11.78 -9.14
C ASP A 265 -10.34 -11.80 -9.79
N ASP A 266 -11.01 -10.64 -9.80
CA ASP A 266 -12.32 -10.47 -10.40
C ASP A 266 -12.39 -9.49 -11.58
N ALA A 267 -11.26 -8.92 -12.01
CA ALA A 267 -11.17 -7.98 -13.12
C ALA A 267 -11.22 -8.68 -14.50
N LEU A 268 -12.14 -9.64 -14.63
CA LEU A 268 -12.37 -10.49 -15.81
C LEU A 268 -13.81 -10.32 -16.29
N SER A 269 -14.02 -10.25 -17.60
CA SER A 269 -15.34 -10.22 -18.23
C SER A 269 -15.40 -11.25 -19.34
N TYR A 270 -16.26 -12.26 -19.18
CA TYR A 270 -16.52 -13.30 -20.17
C TYR A 270 -17.95 -13.82 -20.01
N ALA A 271 -18.52 -14.33 -21.10
CA ALA A 271 -19.87 -14.88 -21.09
C ALA A 271 -19.96 -16.06 -20.11
N GLY A 272 -20.99 -16.07 -19.26
CA GLY A 272 -21.19 -17.13 -18.28
C GLY A 272 -20.28 -17.06 -17.05
N LYS A 273 -19.56 -15.95 -16.83
CA LYS A 273 -18.81 -15.72 -15.58
C LYS A 273 -19.76 -15.86 -14.37
N PRO A 274 -19.49 -16.76 -13.42
CA PRO A 274 -20.28 -16.85 -12.19
C PRO A 274 -20.25 -15.53 -11.42
N GLU A 275 -21.33 -15.22 -10.72
CA GLU A 275 -21.34 -14.07 -9.83
C GLU A 275 -20.35 -14.26 -8.68
N ARG A 276 -19.63 -13.19 -8.32
CA ARG A 276 -18.75 -13.21 -7.14
C ARG A 276 -19.59 -13.51 -5.88
N PRO A 277 -19.18 -14.48 -5.05
CA PRO A 277 -19.76 -14.66 -3.73
C PRO A 277 -19.75 -13.35 -2.94
N SER A 278 -20.86 -13.10 -2.26
CA SER A 278 -21.07 -11.85 -1.50
C SER A 278 -21.07 -12.15 -0.02
N VAL A 279 -20.70 -11.16 0.78
CA VAL A 279 -20.80 -11.27 2.23
C VAL A 279 -22.28 -11.37 2.62
N ASP A 280 -22.59 -12.17 3.64
CA ASP A 280 -23.94 -12.26 4.19
C ASP A 280 -24.49 -10.90 4.66
N LYS A 281 -25.82 -10.83 4.88
CA LYS A 281 -26.53 -9.61 5.25
C LYS A 281 -26.06 -8.97 6.56
N ASP A 282 -25.37 -9.74 7.40
CA ASP A 282 -24.90 -9.33 8.73
C ASP A 282 -23.40 -8.98 8.71
N PHE A 283 -22.75 -9.00 7.53
CA PHE A 283 -21.33 -8.76 7.35
C PHE A 283 -20.39 -9.75 8.05
N ASN A 284 -20.88 -10.95 8.36
CA ASN A 284 -20.09 -11.94 9.10
C ASN A 284 -19.13 -12.69 8.16
N GLY A 285 -19.51 -13.03 6.93
CA GLY A 285 -18.60 -13.69 5.99
C GLY A 285 -19.25 -14.25 4.74
N LEU A 286 -18.54 -15.14 4.05
CA LEU A 286 -18.94 -15.67 2.74
C LEU A 286 -19.81 -16.93 2.84
N ASN A 287 -19.61 -17.74 3.88
CA ASN A 287 -20.34 -18.98 4.14
C ASN A 287 -20.09 -19.42 5.60
N ALA A 288 -20.80 -20.45 6.06
CA ALA A 288 -20.71 -20.96 7.43
C ALA A 288 -19.31 -21.43 7.85
N LEU A 289 -18.45 -21.82 6.90
CA LEU A 289 -17.07 -22.24 7.17
C LEU A 289 -16.04 -21.14 6.88
N TYR A 290 -16.49 -19.92 6.57
CA TYR A 290 -15.61 -18.79 6.26
C TYR A 290 -16.26 -17.47 6.68
N ARG A 291 -16.37 -17.25 8.00
CA ARG A 291 -17.07 -16.10 8.57
C ARG A 291 -16.68 -15.81 10.02
N GLN A 292 -17.13 -14.67 10.50
CA GLN A 292 -17.09 -14.29 11.90
C GLN A 292 -18.22 -14.96 12.68
N TYR A 293 -17.92 -15.37 13.91
CA TYR A 293 -18.88 -15.91 14.86
C TYR A 293 -18.79 -15.17 16.19
N GLN A 294 -19.96 -14.80 16.72
CA GLN A 294 -20.05 -14.31 18.09
C GLN A 294 -19.78 -15.47 19.04
N THR A 295 -18.89 -15.24 20.00
CA THR A 295 -18.53 -16.23 21.00
C THR A 295 -19.12 -15.85 22.35
N LYS A 296 -18.83 -16.62 23.41
CA LYS A 296 -19.23 -16.27 24.78
C LYS A 296 -18.76 -14.86 25.19
N GLN A 297 -17.59 -14.46 24.68
CA GLN A 297 -17.02 -13.15 24.88
C GLN A 297 -16.23 -12.77 23.63
N TRP A 298 -16.68 -11.72 22.96
CA TRP A 298 -16.08 -11.19 21.73
C TRP A 298 -16.30 -12.09 20.50
N TRP A 299 -15.55 -11.88 19.44
CA TRP A 299 -15.72 -12.52 18.13
C TRP A 299 -14.47 -13.27 17.71
N VAL A 300 -14.67 -14.32 16.91
CA VAL A 300 -13.62 -14.98 16.15
C VAL A 300 -13.89 -14.88 14.66
N PHE A 301 -12.84 -14.82 13.84
CA PHE A 301 -12.92 -15.19 12.44
C PHE A 301 -12.59 -16.67 12.29
N PHE A 302 -13.48 -17.46 11.69
CA PHE A 302 -13.35 -18.89 11.49
C PHE A 302 -13.22 -19.22 10.00
N ALA A 303 -12.19 -19.99 9.65
CA ALA A 303 -11.93 -20.47 8.31
C ALA A 303 -11.66 -21.98 8.33
N CYS A 304 -12.51 -22.73 7.62
CA CYS A 304 -12.48 -24.18 7.53
C CYS A 304 -12.89 -24.63 6.11
N PRO A 305 -12.22 -24.16 5.05
CA PRO A 305 -12.67 -24.35 3.67
C PRO A 305 -12.59 -25.80 3.16
N SER A 306 -11.69 -26.63 3.69
CA SER A 306 -11.45 -27.99 3.20
C SER A 306 -12.20 -29.07 4.00
N GLN A 307 -12.38 -30.23 3.38
CA GLN A 307 -12.96 -31.41 4.05
C GLN A 307 -12.09 -31.88 5.23
N SER A 308 -10.77 -31.85 5.10
CA SER A 308 -9.85 -32.25 6.17
C SER A 308 -9.94 -31.32 7.39
N GLU A 309 -10.06 -30.01 7.17
CA GLU A 309 -10.27 -29.05 8.26
C GLU A 309 -11.63 -29.26 8.93
N TRP A 310 -12.68 -29.61 8.16
CA TRP A 310 -14.00 -29.90 8.72
C TRP A 310 -13.98 -31.11 9.66
N GLU A 311 -13.31 -32.19 9.25
CA GLU A 311 -13.12 -33.36 10.09
C GLU A 311 -12.27 -33.07 11.33
N ALA A 312 -11.21 -32.28 11.18
CA ALA A 312 -10.38 -31.84 12.30
C ALA A 312 -11.18 -30.99 13.30
N PHE A 313 -12.01 -30.06 12.80
CA PHE A 313 -12.93 -29.27 13.59
C PHE A 313 -13.92 -30.15 14.37
N GLY A 314 -14.59 -31.08 13.70
CA GLY A 314 -15.55 -31.98 14.35
C GLY A 314 -14.90 -32.83 15.45
N LYS A 315 -13.68 -33.33 15.23
CA LYS A 315 -12.90 -34.07 16.24
C LYS A 315 -12.50 -33.18 17.42
N ALA A 316 -11.94 -32.01 17.16
CA ALA A 316 -11.45 -31.08 18.18
C ALA A 316 -12.57 -30.53 19.06
N THR A 317 -13.77 -30.34 18.49
CA THR A 317 -14.94 -29.82 19.21
C THR A 317 -15.81 -30.91 19.83
N GLY A 318 -15.53 -32.19 19.53
CA GLY A 318 -16.38 -33.31 19.91
C GLY A 318 -17.72 -33.35 19.16
N ARG A 319 -17.89 -32.56 18.10
CA ARG A 319 -19.11 -32.47 17.30
C ARG A 319 -19.13 -33.46 16.14
N THR A 320 -18.93 -34.74 16.46
CA THR A 320 -19.05 -35.83 15.48
C THR A 320 -20.46 -35.97 14.94
N ASP A 321 -21.47 -35.48 15.67
CA ASP A 321 -22.85 -35.37 15.20
C ASP A 321 -22.95 -34.47 13.95
N LEU A 322 -22.22 -33.34 13.90
CA LEU A 322 -22.18 -32.48 12.72
C LEU A 322 -21.45 -33.14 11.55
N LEU A 323 -20.42 -33.96 11.81
CA LEU A 323 -19.72 -34.71 10.76
C LEU A 323 -20.62 -35.76 10.09
N ASN A 324 -21.54 -36.34 10.85
CA ASN A 324 -22.42 -37.43 10.40
C ASN A 324 -23.80 -36.93 9.91
N ASP A 325 -24.16 -35.68 10.19
CA ASP A 325 -25.42 -35.08 9.71
C ASP A 325 -25.45 -35.08 8.17
N ALA A 326 -26.49 -35.66 7.57
CA ALA A 326 -26.67 -35.74 6.12
C ALA A 326 -26.68 -34.37 5.43
N ARG A 327 -26.98 -33.29 6.17
CA ARG A 327 -26.91 -31.92 5.67
C ARG A 327 -25.48 -31.39 5.56
N PHE A 328 -24.52 -31.96 6.31
CA PHE A 328 -23.18 -31.38 6.48
C PHE A 328 -22.01 -32.35 6.20
N ASN A 329 -22.30 -33.63 5.94
CA ASN A 329 -21.27 -34.67 5.80
C ASN A 329 -20.48 -34.60 4.47
N THR A 330 -21.00 -33.96 3.43
CA THR A 330 -20.27 -33.70 2.17
C THR A 330 -20.11 -32.20 1.88
N VAL A 331 -19.14 -31.86 1.03
CA VAL A 331 -18.90 -30.46 0.61
C VAL A 331 -20.14 -29.89 -0.09
N GLU A 332 -20.78 -30.67 -0.97
CA GLU A 332 -21.99 -30.29 -1.70
C GLU A 332 -23.16 -30.09 -0.75
N ALA A 333 -23.34 -30.98 0.22
CA ALA A 333 -24.40 -30.88 1.21
C ALA A 333 -24.21 -29.63 2.09
N ARG A 334 -22.98 -29.34 2.55
CA ARG A 334 -22.68 -28.11 3.31
C ARG A 334 -22.99 -26.86 2.51
N ARG A 335 -22.61 -26.80 1.23
CA ARG A 335 -22.93 -25.67 0.34
C ARG A 335 -24.44 -25.49 0.16
N ALA A 336 -25.17 -26.58 -0.05
CA ALA A 336 -26.62 -26.54 -0.21
C ALA A 336 -27.37 -26.17 1.09
N ASN A 337 -26.76 -26.43 2.25
CA ASN A 337 -27.33 -26.20 3.57
C ASN A 337 -26.56 -25.14 4.38
N ASP A 338 -25.93 -24.17 3.70
CA ASP A 338 -25.00 -23.23 4.35
C ASP A 338 -25.64 -22.44 5.51
N ALA A 339 -26.85 -21.92 5.29
CA ALA A 339 -27.59 -21.21 6.33
C ALA A 339 -27.92 -22.11 7.53
N ALA A 340 -28.26 -23.37 7.29
CA ALA A 340 -28.53 -24.33 8.36
C ALA A 340 -27.25 -24.72 9.12
N LEU A 341 -26.12 -24.82 8.42
CA LEU A 341 -24.82 -25.05 9.04
C LEU A 341 -24.40 -23.88 9.92
N ALA A 342 -24.56 -22.65 9.42
CA ALA A 342 -24.29 -21.44 10.20
C ALA A 342 -25.10 -21.43 11.50
N ALA A 343 -26.41 -21.65 11.42
CA ALA A 343 -27.30 -21.71 12.58
C ALA A 343 -26.94 -22.85 13.56
N ALA A 344 -26.36 -23.95 13.08
CA ALA A 344 -25.87 -25.03 13.93
C ALA A 344 -24.53 -24.70 14.63
N LEU A 345 -23.69 -23.87 14.01
CA LEU A 345 -22.39 -23.44 14.53
C LEU A 345 -22.49 -22.24 15.49
N GLU A 346 -23.44 -21.32 15.29
CA GLU A 346 -23.68 -20.17 16.18
C GLU A 346 -23.78 -20.54 17.68
N PRO A 347 -24.67 -21.45 18.12
CA PRO A 347 -24.76 -21.81 19.53
C PRO A 347 -23.52 -22.55 20.01
N LEU A 348 -22.80 -23.25 19.14
CA LEU A 348 -21.54 -23.89 19.47
C LEU A 348 -20.49 -22.83 19.80
N PHE A 349 -20.25 -21.85 18.92
CA PHE A 349 -19.27 -20.79 19.15
C PHE A 349 -19.60 -19.95 20.40
N ALA A 350 -20.88 -19.78 20.74
CA ALA A 350 -21.30 -19.11 21.98
C ALA A 350 -20.88 -19.83 23.29
N THR A 351 -20.40 -21.08 23.24
CA THR A 351 -20.06 -21.87 24.44
C THR A 351 -18.71 -21.52 25.07
N ARG A 352 -17.77 -20.95 24.30
CA ARG A 352 -16.42 -20.58 24.76
C ARG A 352 -16.10 -19.15 24.37
N THR A 353 -15.14 -18.53 25.03
CA THR A 353 -14.62 -17.20 24.66
C THR A 353 -13.82 -17.26 23.36
N ALA A 354 -13.61 -16.13 22.69
CA ALA A 354 -12.84 -16.07 21.45
C ALA A 354 -11.42 -16.65 21.61
N ARG A 355 -10.75 -16.31 22.71
CA ARG A 355 -9.40 -16.82 23.04
C ARG A 355 -9.37 -18.33 23.25
N GLU A 356 -10.39 -18.90 23.90
CA GLU A 356 -10.49 -20.35 24.09
C GLU A 356 -10.72 -21.08 22.75
N TRP A 357 -11.51 -20.47 21.85
CA TRP A 357 -11.71 -21.00 20.50
C TRP A 357 -10.46 -20.99 19.65
N GLU A 358 -9.76 -19.86 19.59
CA GLU A 358 -8.49 -19.73 18.87
C GLU A 358 -7.47 -20.77 19.40
N ALA A 359 -7.30 -20.87 20.73
CA ALA A 359 -6.37 -21.81 21.33
C ALA A 359 -6.73 -23.29 21.08
N LEU A 360 -8.03 -23.63 21.01
CA LEU A 360 -8.50 -24.99 20.73
C LEU A 360 -8.27 -25.36 19.26
N LEU A 361 -8.68 -24.49 18.34
CA LEU A 361 -8.68 -24.77 16.92
C LEU A 361 -7.29 -24.65 16.30
N ALA A 362 -6.45 -23.72 16.79
CA ALA A 362 -5.04 -23.65 16.38
C ALA A 362 -4.28 -24.95 16.68
N LYS A 363 -4.58 -25.64 17.78
CA LYS A 363 -3.98 -26.96 18.10
C LYS A 363 -4.46 -28.09 17.18
N ALA A 364 -5.57 -27.88 16.49
CA ALA A 364 -6.16 -28.85 15.56
C ALA A 364 -5.87 -28.51 14.10
N ASP A 365 -4.96 -27.55 13.83
CA ASP A 365 -4.67 -27.01 12.50
C ASP A 365 -5.93 -26.50 11.76
N VAL A 366 -6.87 -25.92 12.51
CA VAL A 366 -8.07 -25.26 11.97
C VAL A 366 -7.96 -23.75 12.21
N ALA A 367 -8.06 -22.96 11.14
CA ALA A 367 -7.88 -21.52 11.22
C ALA A 367 -9.03 -20.85 11.99
N CYS A 368 -8.70 -20.28 13.14
CA CYS A 368 -9.60 -19.49 13.96
C CYS A 368 -8.79 -18.45 14.72
N VAL A 369 -9.18 -17.18 14.63
CA VAL A 369 -8.47 -16.08 15.29
C VAL A 369 -9.46 -15.18 16.03
N GLU A 370 -9.12 -14.77 17.25
CA GLU A 370 -9.80 -13.71 17.97
C GLU A 370 -9.73 -12.42 17.14
N VAL A 371 -10.89 -11.82 16.87
CA VAL A 371 -10.94 -10.52 16.20
C VAL A 371 -10.29 -9.49 17.12
N LEU A 372 -9.39 -8.64 16.62
CA LEU A 372 -8.81 -7.61 17.47
C LEU A 372 -9.85 -6.54 17.80
N ASP A 373 -10.06 -6.28 19.09
CA ASP A 373 -10.80 -5.09 19.56
C ASP A 373 -9.92 -3.83 19.44
N GLY A 374 -9.69 -3.32 18.24
CA GLY A 374 -8.91 -2.11 18.04
C GLY A 374 -8.45 -1.87 16.61
N ASP A 375 -7.45 -1.01 16.46
CA ASP A 375 -6.85 -0.67 15.17
C ASP A 375 -5.45 -1.27 15.01
N ASN A 376 -4.83 -1.02 13.85
CA ASN A 376 -3.47 -1.47 13.57
C ASN A 376 -2.45 -0.90 14.59
N GLY A 377 -2.67 0.28 15.15
CA GLY A 377 -1.80 0.83 16.19
C GLY A 377 -1.85 -0.04 17.45
N LYS A 378 -3.07 -0.39 17.91
CA LYS A 378 -3.28 -1.33 19.00
C LYS A 378 -2.66 -2.69 18.68
N PHE A 379 -2.90 -3.24 17.48
CA PHE A 379 -2.33 -4.53 17.04
C PHE A 379 -0.82 -4.58 17.27
N LEU A 380 -0.10 -3.57 16.78
CA LEU A 380 1.36 -3.54 16.87
C LEU A 380 1.85 -3.49 18.32
N VAL A 381 1.19 -2.71 19.19
CA VAL A 381 1.66 -2.56 20.58
C VAL A 381 1.16 -3.65 21.54
N THR A 382 0.05 -4.32 21.23
CA THR A 382 -0.52 -5.36 22.10
C THR A 382 -0.14 -6.79 21.72
N GLN A 383 0.58 -7.00 20.62
CA GLN A 383 1.00 -8.32 20.15
C GLN A 383 2.53 -8.49 20.29
N PRO A 384 3.03 -9.06 21.40
CA PRO A 384 4.47 -9.09 21.68
C PRO A 384 5.30 -9.72 20.56
N TRP A 385 4.79 -10.79 19.95
CA TRP A 385 5.44 -11.51 18.85
C TRP A 385 5.68 -10.63 17.62
N THR A 386 4.89 -9.57 17.41
CA THR A 386 5.07 -8.68 16.25
C THR A 386 6.40 -7.90 16.35
N LYS A 387 6.96 -7.73 17.56
CA LYS A 387 8.27 -7.12 17.77
C LYS A 387 9.38 -8.08 17.38
N ASP A 388 9.26 -9.32 17.87
CA ASP A 388 10.23 -10.39 17.61
C ASP A 388 10.26 -10.77 16.12
N ALA A 389 9.10 -10.67 15.45
CA ALA A 389 8.96 -10.85 14.01
C ALA A 389 9.44 -9.64 13.18
N GLY A 390 9.88 -8.54 13.82
CA GLY A 390 10.35 -7.34 13.13
C GLY A 390 9.27 -6.61 12.34
N ILE A 391 7.99 -6.70 12.74
CA ILE A 391 6.86 -6.06 12.03
C ILE A 391 6.82 -4.56 12.30
N TYR A 392 7.33 -4.10 13.44
CA TYR A 392 7.37 -2.68 13.78
C TYR A 392 8.66 -2.32 14.52
N THR A 393 9.02 -1.03 14.45
CA THR A 393 10.24 -0.48 15.03
C THR A 393 9.95 0.88 15.66
N PRO A 394 10.65 1.28 16.74
CA PRO A 394 10.51 2.63 17.25
C PRO A 394 11.27 3.59 16.32
N THR A 395 10.72 4.79 16.15
CA THR A 395 11.38 5.92 15.50
C THR A 395 11.02 7.21 16.25
N GLU A 396 11.49 8.34 15.75
CA GLU A 396 11.31 9.65 16.39
C GLU A 396 10.53 10.59 15.48
N HIS A 397 9.63 11.36 16.09
CA HIS A 397 8.99 12.49 15.45
C HIS A 397 9.27 13.75 16.28
N PRO A 398 9.71 14.86 15.67
CA PRO A 398 10.12 16.05 16.39
C PRO A 398 9.12 16.56 17.45
N SER A 399 7.81 16.57 17.13
CA SER A 399 6.75 16.93 18.10
C SER A 399 6.17 15.80 18.97
N LEU A 400 6.36 14.52 18.62
CA LEU A 400 5.73 13.40 19.36
C LEU A 400 6.73 12.67 20.27
N GLY A 401 8.03 12.91 20.09
CA GLY A 401 9.07 12.08 20.65
C GLY A 401 9.11 10.69 19.99
N LYS A 402 9.47 9.68 20.79
CA LYS A 402 9.57 8.29 20.33
C LYS A 402 8.19 7.69 20.11
N TYR A 403 7.97 7.09 18.94
CA TYR A 403 6.73 6.38 18.63
C TYR A 403 7.02 5.11 17.82
N TRP A 404 6.05 4.19 17.80
CA TRP A 404 6.17 2.92 17.07
C TRP A 404 5.49 3.01 15.70
N ARG A 405 6.14 2.43 14.69
CA ARG A 405 5.56 2.32 13.34
C ARG A 405 5.86 0.97 12.73
N ALA A 406 5.00 0.54 11.81
CA ALA A 406 5.25 -0.62 10.97
C ALA A 406 6.56 -0.42 10.16
N ASN A 407 7.33 -1.50 10.08
CA ASN A 407 8.47 -1.60 9.18
C ASN A 407 8.00 -1.69 7.72
N ALA A 408 8.92 -1.38 6.81
CA ALA A 408 8.71 -1.72 5.40
C ALA A 408 8.47 -3.24 5.27
N PRO A 409 7.62 -3.69 4.33
CA PRO A 409 7.22 -5.10 4.23
C PRO A 409 8.33 -6.00 3.64
N TRP A 410 9.57 -5.52 3.59
CA TRP A 410 10.70 -6.22 2.98
C TRP A 410 11.84 -6.37 3.99
N ALA A 411 12.34 -7.60 4.13
CA ALA A 411 13.51 -7.91 4.91
C ALA A 411 14.62 -8.44 3.99
N PHE A 412 15.80 -7.85 4.09
CA PHE A 412 16.97 -8.23 3.31
C PHE A 412 18.07 -8.67 4.27
N SER A 413 18.68 -9.83 4.01
CA SER A 413 19.70 -10.42 4.87
C SER A 413 21.05 -9.70 4.84
N LEU A 414 21.36 -9.01 3.74
CA LEU A 414 22.67 -8.35 3.52
C LEU A 414 22.58 -6.82 3.50
N THR A 415 21.41 -6.27 3.16
CA THR A 415 21.18 -4.84 2.97
C THR A 415 19.90 -4.44 3.71
N PRO A 416 19.89 -4.42 5.05
CA PRO A 416 18.69 -4.16 5.83
C PRO A 416 18.12 -2.77 5.52
N GLY A 417 16.80 -2.61 5.65
CA GLY A 417 16.18 -1.29 5.64
C GLY A 417 16.53 -0.47 6.88
N GLN A 418 16.09 0.79 6.91
CA GLN A 418 16.21 1.67 8.06
C GLN A 418 14.90 2.44 8.27
N ALA A 419 14.43 2.58 9.50
CA ALA A 419 13.34 3.53 9.78
C ALA A 419 13.95 4.90 10.09
N GLY A 420 13.73 5.86 9.19
CA GLY A 420 14.16 7.24 9.40
C GLY A 420 13.21 8.04 10.32
N PRO A 421 13.69 9.15 10.91
CA PRO A 421 12.86 10.05 11.71
C PRO A 421 11.92 10.89 10.82
N ASN A 422 10.91 11.49 11.42
CA ASN A 422 10.05 12.47 10.73
C ASN A 422 10.67 13.88 10.79
N CYS A 423 10.14 14.79 9.97
CA CYS A 423 10.64 16.16 9.88
C CYS A 423 9.55 17.24 9.87
N TYR A 424 9.89 18.41 10.40
CA TYR A 424 9.11 19.64 10.28
C TYR A 424 9.08 20.16 8.83
N LEU A 425 8.11 21.04 8.55
CA LEU A 425 8.07 21.77 7.30
C LEU A 425 9.33 22.62 7.15
N GLY A 426 10.06 22.43 6.05
CA GLY A 426 11.25 23.23 5.74
C GLY A 426 12.43 23.02 6.70
N GLU A 427 12.45 21.94 7.48
CA GLU A 427 13.54 21.63 8.41
C GLU A 427 14.91 21.55 7.73
N HIS A 428 14.93 21.14 6.47
CA HIS A 428 16.14 20.91 5.71
C HIS A 428 16.37 21.97 4.62
N THR A 429 15.56 23.03 4.58
CA THR A 429 15.65 24.09 3.56
C THR A 429 17.04 24.74 3.54
N ARG A 430 17.54 25.20 4.70
CA ARG A 430 18.86 25.84 4.79
C ARG A 430 20.00 24.89 4.39
N PRO A 431 20.13 23.67 4.96
CA PRO A 431 21.14 22.71 4.53
C PRO A 431 21.13 22.41 3.04
N ILE A 432 19.95 22.13 2.46
CA ILE A 432 19.85 21.76 1.05
C ILE A 432 20.21 22.94 0.14
N LEU A 433 19.74 24.16 0.44
CA LEU A 433 20.11 25.32 -0.37
C LEU A 433 21.62 25.61 -0.34
N ARG A 434 22.29 25.38 0.79
CA ARG A 434 23.76 25.46 0.86
C ARG A 434 24.44 24.39 0.00
N GLU A 435 23.95 23.15 -0.01
CA GLU A 435 24.45 22.10 -0.91
C GLU A 435 24.30 22.45 -2.40
N LEU A 436 23.35 23.33 -2.73
CA LEU A 436 23.13 23.85 -4.08
C LEU A 436 23.99 25.09 -4.38
N GLY A 437 24.78 25.58 -3.42
CA GLY A 437 25.70 26.70 -3.58
C GLY A 437 25.14 28.07 -3.20
N TYR A 438 23.98 28.13 -2.56
CA TYR A 438 23.44 29.40 -2.03
C TYR A 438 24.06 29.71 -0.66
N ASP A 439 24.54 30.94 -0.47
CA ASP A 439 25.09 31.38 0.81
C ASP A 439 23.99 31.70 1.84
N ASN A 440 24.37 31.87 3.11
CA ASN A 440 23.40 32.15 4.17
C ASN A 440 22.61 33.43 3.92
N ALA A 441 23.26 34.49 3.39
CA ALA A 441 22.61 35.76 3.12
C ALA A 441 21.49 35.62 2.07
N THR A 442 21.74 34.88 1.00
CA THR A 442 20.73 34.57 -0.02
C THR A 442 19.57 33.78 0.57
N VAL A 443 19.86 32.76 1.39
CA VAL A 443 18.81 31.95 2.01
C VAL A 443 17.99 32.76 3.01
N ASP A 444 18.62 33.63 3.80
CA ASP A 444 17.93 34.55 4.72
C ASP A 444 17.01 35.51 3.96
N GLN A 445 17.48 36.05 2.83
CA GLN A 445 16.66 36.87 1.95
C GLN A 445 15.45 36.09 1.42
N TRP A 446 15.63 34.85 0.97
CA TRP A 446 14.53 34.03 0.45
C TRP A 446 13.49 33.71 1.51
N VAL A 447 13.91 33.49 2.75
CA VAL A 447 12.98 33.29 3.87
C VAL A 447 12.22 34.58 4.19
N ALA A 448 12.91 35.72 4.23
CA ALA A 448 12.29 37.02 4.48
C ALA A 448 11.28 37.43 3.39
N GLU A 449 11.57 37.09 2.13
CA GLU A 449 10.69 37.36 0.98
C GLU A 449 9.55 36.34 0.81
N GLY A 450 9.50 35.29 1.63
CA GLY A 450 8.48 34.23 1.53
C GLY A 450 8.66 33.29 0.34
N ILE A 451 9.86 33.24 -0.25
CA ILE A 451 10.23 32.28 -1.31
C ILE A 451 10.52 30.91 -0.69
N ALA A 452 11.02 30.89 0.54
CA ALA A 452 11.39 29.67 1.23
C ALA A 452 10.87 29.67 2.68
N VAL A 453 10.63 28.49 3.24
CA VAL A 453 10.37 28.33 4.67
C VAL A 453 11.49 27.49 5.26
N SER A 454 12.09 27.96 6.35
CA SER A 454 13.03 27.20 7.15
C SER A 454 12.44 27.01 8.54
N HIS A 455 12.36 25.78 9.02
CA HIS A 455 12.12 25.56 10.44
C HIS A 455 13.37 25.99 11.20
N GLU A 456 13.23 26.92 12.14
CA GLU A 456 14.27 27.17 13.13
C GLU A 456 14.00 26.24 14.30
N ALA A 457 14.93 25.32 14.55
CA ALA A 457 14.84 24.43 15.70
C ALA A 457 14.75 25.30 16.96
N GLN A 458 13.61 25.26 17.66
CA GLN A 458 13.60 25.78 19.02
C GLN A 458 14.49 24.87 19.86
N PRO A 459 15.44 25.40 20.64
CA PRO A 459 16.22 24.58 21.55
C PRO A 459 15.23 23.84 22.46
N VAL A 460 15.30 22.52 22.45
CA VAL A 460 14.48 21.67 23.32
C VAL A 460 14.84 22.07 24.75
N ALA A 461 13.88 22.66 25.47
CA ALA A 461 14.03 22.90 26.89
C ALA A 461 14.24 21.52 27.56
N GLY A 462 15.40 21.36 28.20
CA GLY A 462 15.88 20.09 28.74
C GLY A 462 15.09 19.54 29.92
#